data_AF-A0A978TJ62-F1
#
_entry.id   AF-A0A978TJ62-F1
#
_cell.length_a   1.000
_cell.length_b   1.000
_cell.length_c   1.000
_cell.angle_alpha   90.00
_cell.angle_beta   90.00
_cell.angle_gamma   90.00
#
_symmetry.space_group_name_H-M   'P 1'
#
loop_
_entity.id
_entity.type
_entity.pdbx_description
1 polymer ?
#
loop_
_entity_poly.entity_id
_entity_poly.type
_entity_poly.pdbx_seq_one_letter_code
_entity_poly.pdbx_strand_id
1 'polypeptide(L)'
;VFPRPTPPPPPPAPPPPPPPQFTGRPFRLPGYTSTFYTDQPIIPGGNFTWGEATRDATRIPPTQAIVDNIMALARALQPVRNRLGRPFQVNSWYRPPEINAAVGGAPRSQHLQGNAVDLQVQGLSGRQVANSVMLTWPGGIGIYGNMPSVIHLDLGPKRTWGF
;
A
#
# COMPACT_ATOMS: atom_id res chain seq x y z
N VAL A 1 -34.36 -27.11 -59.38
CA VAL A 1 -33.27 -26.44 -58.62
C VAL A 1 -33.75 -26.28 -57.20
N PHE A 2 -33.25 -27.09 -56.25
CA PHE A 2 -33.65 -26.96 -54.85
C PHE A 2 -32.98 -25.71 -54.24
N PRO A 3 -33.72 -24.86 -53.52
CA PRO A 3 -33.12 -23.69 -52.87
C PRO A 3 -32.10 -24.17 -51.82
N ARG A 4 -30.89 -23.59 -51.85
CA ARG A 4 -29.89 -23.85 -50.82
C ARG A 4 -30.43 -23.35 -49.47
N PRO A 5 -30.28 -24.13 -48.38
CA PRO A 5 -30.59 -23.66 -47.05
C PRO A 5 -29.76 -22.41 -46.73
N THR A 6 -30.40 -21.39 -46.18
CA THR A 6 -29.70 -20.21 -45.68
C THR A 6 -28.82 -20.62 -44.49
N PRO A 7 -27.57 -20.11 -44.40
CA PRO A 7 -26.71 -20.39 -43.26
C PRO A 7 -27.36 -19.87 -41.96
N PRO A 8 -27.15 -20.55 -40.83
CA PRO A 8 -27.64 -20.11 -39.55
C PRO A 8 -27.04 -18.74 -39.19
N PRO A 9 -27.77 -17.91 -38.44
CA PRO A 9 -27.25 -16.64 -37.97
C PRO A 9 -25.99 -16.87 -37.11
N PRO A 10 -25.04 -15.91 -37.14
CA PRO A 10 -23.86 -16.00 -36.29
C PRO A 10 -24.26 -16.06 -34.81
N PRO A 11 -23.48 -16.75 -33.97
CA PRO A 11 -23.73 -16.77 -32.53
C PRO A 11 -23.74 -15.35 -31.96
N PRO A 12 -24.57 -15.09 -30.94
CA PRO A 12 -24.58 -13.79 -30.27
C PRO A 12 -23.18 -13.45 -29.77
N ALA A 13 -22.81 -12.17 -29.86
CA ALA A 13 -21.54 -11.69 -29.34
C ALA A 13 -21.39 -12.08 -27.86
N PRO A 14 -20.18 -12.44 -27.40
CA PRO A 14 -19.94 -12.72 -25.99
C PRO A 14 -20.35 -11.50 -25.16
N PRO A 15 -20.90 -11.72 -23.95
CA PRO A 15 -21.27 -10.63 -23.07
C PRO A 15 -20.06 -9.73 -22.81
N PRO A 16 -20.27 -8.41 -22.63
CA PRO A 16 -19.18 -7.51 -22.28
C PRO A 16 -18.50 -8.01 -21.00
N PRO A 17 -17.17 -7.85 -20.89
CA PRO A 17 -16.46 -8.24 -19.69
C PRO A 17 -17.05 -7.51 -18.48
N PRO A 18 -17.08 -8.14 -17.29
CA PRO A 18 -17.55 -7.48 -16.09
C PRO A 18 -16.75 -6.18 -15.88
N PRO A 19 -17.39 -5.12 -15.36
CA PRO A 19 -16.68 -3.88 -15.06
C PRO A 19 -15.47 -4.15 -14.17
N PRO A 20 -14.39 -3.36 -14.30
CA PRO A 20 -13.23 -3.55 -13.44
C PRO A 20 -13.66 -3.52 -11.99
N GLN A 21 -13.20 -4.49 -11.20
CA GLN A 21 -13.52 -4.59 -9.77
C GLN A 21 -13.08 -3.33 -8.98
N PHE A 22 -12.17 -2.56 -9.56
CA PHE A 22 -11.54 -1.38 -8.98
C PHE A 22 -11.74 -0.19 -9.91
N THR A 23 -11.99 0.98 -9.33
CA THR A 23 -12.35 2.22 -10.04
C THR A 23 -11.27 3.29 -9.94
N GLY A 24 -10.24 3.05 -9.13
CA GLY A 24 -9.11 3.95 -8.93
C GLY A 24 -8.24 4.09 -10.17
N ARG A 25 -7.20 4.91 -10.08
CA ARG A 25 -6.31 5.16 -11.21
C ARG A 25 -5.54 3.88 -11.57
N PRO A 26 -5.56 3.42 -12.83
CA PRO A 26 -4.78 2.27 -13.24
C PRO A 26 -3.30 2.62 -13.33
N PHE A 27 -2.43 1.69 -12.95
CA PHE A 27 -0.98 1.83 -13.04
C PHE A 27 -0.29 0.45 -13.15
N ARG A 28 1.01 0.45 -13.44
CA ARG A 28 1.83 -0.76 -13.53
C ARG A 28 2.86 -0.80 -12.41
N LEU A 29 3.09 -2.00 -11.88
CA LEU A 29 4.16 -2.27 -10.93
C LEU A 29 5.30 -3.01 -11.65
N PRO A 30 6.57 -2.70 -11.34
CA PRO A 30 7.70 -3.43 -11.90
C PRO A 30 7.61 -4.91 -11.51
N GLY A 31 7.94 -5.80 -12.45
CA GLY A 31 7.92 -7.26 -12.26
C GLY A 31 6.54 -7.93 -12.39
N TYR A 32 5.48 -7.15 -12.64
CA TYR A 32 4.14 -7.66 -12.94
C TYR A 32 3.69 -7.32 -14.36
N THR A 33 2.94 -8.22 -14.98
CA THR A 33 2.29 -7.99 -16.28
C THR A 33 0.90 -7.37 -16.14
N SER A 34 0.24 -7.59 -15.00
CA SER A 34 -1.10 -7.12 -14.67
C SER A 34 -1.16 -5.60 -14.44
N THR A 35 -2.35 -5.04 -14.64
CA THR A 35 -2.68 -3.66 -14.23
C THR A 35 -3.18 -3.66 -12.80
N PHE A 36 -2.70 -2.69 -12.00
CA PHE A 36 -3.14 -2.45 -10.63
C PHE A 36 -3.93 -1.15 -10.55
N TYR A 37 -4.72 -0.99 -9.51
CA TYR A 37 -5.56 0.20 -9.30
C TYR A 37 -5.28 0.83 -7.93
N THR A 38 -5.40 2.15 -7.81
CA THR A 38 -5.07 2.84 -6.55
C THR A 38 -6.00 2.48 -5.38
N ASP A 39 -7.24 2.11 -5.65
CA ASP A 39 -8.21 1.64 -4.65
C ASP A 39 -8.12 0.13 -4.40
N GLN A 40 -7.28 -0.59 -5.14
CA GLN A 40 -7.05 -2.01 -4.92
C GLN A 40 -6.25 -2.24 -3.63
N PRO A 41 -6.69 -3.18 -2.76
CA PRO A 41 -5.90 -3.62 -1.63
C PRO A 41 -4.52 -4.17 -2.03
N ILE A 42 -3.48 -3.82 -1.27
CA ILE A 42 -2.11 -4.32 -1.47
C ILE A 42 -2.07 -5.85 -1.30
N ILE A 43 -2.82 -6.36 -0.33
CA ILE A 43 -2.96 -7.79 -0.03
C ILE A 43 -4.42 -8.23 -0.12
N PRO A 44 -4.71 -9.48 -0.51
CA PRO A 44 -6.07 -10.00 -0.52
C PRO A 44 -6.76 -9.86 0.85
N GLY A 45 -7.97 -9.29 0.87
CA GLY A 45 -8.74 -9.04 2.10
C GLY A 45 -8.17 -7.94 3.01
N GLY A 46 -7.12 -7.25 2.59
CA GLY A 46 -6.53 -6.14 3.34
C GLY A 46 -7.29 -4.83 3.19
N ASN A 47 -6.98 -3.87 4.07
CA ASN A 47 -7.56 -2.53 4.04
C ASN A 47 -6.55 -1.44 3.66
N PHE A 48 -5.29 -1.81 3.45
CA PHE A 48 -4.29 -0.90 2.92
C PHE A 48 -4.28 -0.99 1.40
N THR A 49 -4.33 0.15 0.71
CA THR A 49 -4.46 0.20 -0.75
C THR A 49 -3.17 0.61 -1.44
N TRP A 50 -3.06 0.29 -2.72
CA TRP A 50 -1.93 0.74 -3.52
C TRP A 50 -1.83 2.26 -3.64
N GLY A 51 -2.96 2.98 -3.60
CA GLY A 51 -3.00 4.43 -3.59
C GLY A 51 -2.35 5.01 -2.33
N GLU A 52 -2.60 4.41 -1.16
CA GLU A 52 -1.91 4.80 0.08
C GLU A 52 -0.40 4.54 -0.02
N ALA A 53 0.01 3.38 -0.56
CA ALA A 53 1.42 3.01 -0.63
C ALA A 53 2.23 3.82 -1.67
N THR A 54 1.58 4.21 -2.78
CA THR A 54 2.23 4.82 -3.95
C THR A 54 1.84 6.29 -4.16
N ARG A 55 1.16 6.90 -3.18
CA ARG A 55 0.59 8.26 -3.27
C ARG A 55 -0.26 8.41 -4.53
N ASP A 56 -1.34 7.65 -4.58
CA ASP A 56 -2.26 7.55 -5.71
C ASP A 56 -1.53 7.30 -7.03
N ALA A 57 -0.55 6.39 -7.03
CA ALA A 57 0.29 6.05 -8.17
C ALA A 57 1.23 7.17 -8.68
N THR A 58 1.51 8.22 -7.91
CA THR A 58 2.51 9.25 -8.29
C THR A 58 3.93 8.91 -7.81
N ARG A 59 4.06 7.92 -6.93
CA ARG A 59 5.32 7.41 -6.38
C ARG A 59 5.41 5.93 -6.69
N ILE A 60 5.70 5.60 -7.95
CA ILE A 60 5.80 4.20 -8.38
C ILE A 60 7.15 3.63 -7.94
N PRO A 61 7.18 2.49 -7.22
CA PRO A 61 8.41 1.78 -6.92
C PRO A 61 9.20 1.44 -8.20
N PRO A 62 10.52 1.68 -8.25
CA PRO A 62 11.32 1.42 -9.45
C PRO A 62 11.68 -0.07 -9.63
N THR A 63 11.59 -0.88 -8.57
CA THR A 63 11.99 -2.30 -8.61
C THR A 63 10.96 -3.20 -7.95
N GLN A 64 10.86 -4.45 -8.43
CA GLN A 64 9.99 -5.48 -7.84
C GLN A 64 10.30 -5.69 -6.35
N ALA A 65 11.57 -5.64 -5.94
CA ALA A 65 11.97 -5.80 -4.55
C ALA A 65 11.32 -4.76 -3.61
N ILE A 66 11.16 -3.50 -4.06
CA ILE A 66 10.47 -2.48 -3.28
C ILE A 66 8.97 -2.77 -3.20
N VAL A 67 8.37 -3.30 -4.27
CA VAL A 67 6.97 -3.77 -4.28
C VAL A 67 6.78 -4.91 -3.27
N ASP A 68 7.71 -5.85 -3.23
CA ASP A 68 7.70 -6.97 -2.28
C ASP A 68 7.76 -6.48 -0.83
N ASN A 69 8.59 -5.49 -0.54
CA ASN A 69 8.67 -4.87 0.78
C ASN A 69 7.36 -4.16 1.17
N ILE A 70 6.71 -3.46 0.22
CA ILE A 70 5.39 -2.85 0.47
C ILE A 70 4.37 -3.92 0.84
N MET A 71 4.33 -5.03 0.09
CA MET A 71 3.43 -6.15 0.40
C MET A 71 3.74 -6.78 1.77
N ALA A 72 5.02 -6.97 2.10
CA ALA A 72 5.44 -7.51 3.39
C ALA A 72 5.02 -6.62 4.56
N LEU A 73 5.24 -5.31 4.44
CA LEU A 73 4.81 -4.34 5.46
C LEU A 73 3.28 -4.29 5.57
N ALA A 74 2.54 -4.35 4.46
CA ALA A 74 1.08 -4.43 4.50
C ALA A 74 0.58 -5.68 5.25
N ARG A 75 1.22 -6.85 5.04
CA ARG A 75 0.92 -8.08 5.80
C ARG A 75 1.19 -7.93 7.29
N ALA A 76 2.26 -7.23 7.67
CA ALA A 76 2.60 -6.98 9.08
C ALA A 76 1.64 -5.97 9.74
N LEU A 77 1.19 -4.95 9.01
CA LEU A 77 0.28 -3.92 9.52
C LEU A 77 -1.16 -4.41 9.66
N GLN A 78 -1.62 -5.31 8.79
CA GLN A 78 -3.02 -5.72 8.77
C GLN A 78 -3.50 -6.32 10.11
N PRO A 79 -2.76 -7.20 10.81
CA PRO A 79 -3.13 -7.66 12.14
C PRO A 79 -3.21 -6.53 13.18
N VAL A 80 -2.32 -5.54 13.08
CA VAL A 80 -2.35 -4.37 13.97
C VAL A 80 -3.62 -3.55 13.74
N ARG A 81 -3.97 -3.30 12.48
CA ARG A 81 -5.21 -2.62 12.10
C ARG A 81 -6.45 -3.35 12.61
N ASN A 82 -6.50 -4.67 12.39
CA ASN A 82 -7.61 -5.51 12.86
C ASN A 82 -7.76 -5.46 14.38
N ARG A 83 -6.65 -5.56 15.12
CA ARG A 83 -6.66 -5.54 16.59
C ARG A 83 -7.06 -4.18 17.16
N LEU A 84 -6.62 -3.08 16.56
CA LEU A 84 -6.97 -1.73 17.02
C LEU A 84 -8.41 -1.35 16.67
N GLY A 85 -9.00 -1.94 15.63
CA GLY A 85 -10.41 -1.73 15.25
C GLY A 85 -10.74 -0.28 14.89
N ARG A 86 -9.74 0.50 14.46
CA ARG A 86 -9.85 1.94 14.19
C ARG A 86 -9.37 2.25 12.77
N PRO A 87 -9.86 3.32 12.14
CA PRO A 87 -9.33 3.78 10.85
C PRO A 87 -7.86 4.19 10.96
N PHE A 88 -7.05 3.71 10.00
CA PHE A 88 -5.66 4.13 9.82
C PHE A 88 -5.63 5.10 8.64
N GLN A 89 -4.94 6.22 8.82
CA GLN A 89 -4.67 7.21 7.78
C GLN A 89 -3.18 7.15 7.43
N VAL A 90 -2.86 6.68 6.23
CA VAL A 90 -1.48 6.65 5.73
C VAL A 90 -1.09 8.05 5.25
N ASN A 91 -0.02 8.60 5.84
CA ASN A 91 0.54 9.88 5.44
C ASN A 91 1.61 9.69 4.36
N SER A 92 2.47 8.69 4.54
CA SER A 92 3.54 8.35 3.61
C SER A 92 3.91 6.89 3.71
N TRP A 93 4.27 6.28 2.58
CA TRP A 93 4.81 4.93 2.52
C TRP A 93 6.06 4.94 1.65
N TYR A 94 6.00 4.49 0.39
CA TYR A 94 7.15 4.62 -0.49
C TYR A 94 7.47 6.09 -0.77
N ARG A 95 8.74 6.48 -0.57
CA ARG A 95 9.27 7.80 -0.93
C ARG A 95 10.35 7.64 -1.99
N PRO A 96 10.17 8.22 -3.19
CA PRO A 96 11.26 8.38 -4.14
C PRO A 96 12.43 9.18 -3.53
N PRO A 97 13.67 8.96 -3.98
CA PRO A 97 14.85 9.63 -3.43
C PRO A 97 14.74 11.15 -3.33
N GLU A 98 14.22 11.79 -4.38
CA GLU A 98 14.01 13.24 -4.46
C GLU A 98 12.99 13.73 -3.42
N ILE A 99 11.91 12.98 -3.20
CA ILE A 99 10.90 13.30 -2.20
C ILE A 99 11.47 13.09 -0.79
N ASN A 100 12.21 12.00 -0.57
CA ASN A 100 12.84 11.73 0.71
C ASN A 100 13.85 12.84 1.07
N ALA A 101 14.67 13.29 0.12
CA ALA A 101 15.60 14.39 0.32
C ALA A 101 14.87 15.71 0.62
N ALA A 102 13.82 16.04 -0.15
CA ALA A 102 13.05 17.27 0.02
C ALA A 102 12.39 17.39 1.40
N VAL A 103 12.03 16.28 2.03
CA VAL A 103 11.46 16.26 3.40
C VAL A 103 12.51 16.07 4.50
N GLY A 104 13.81 16.11 4.16
CA GLY A 104 14.90 15.91 5.12
C GLY A 104 15.03 14.48 5.65
N GLY A 105 14.56 13.49 4.88
CA GLY A 105 14.61 12.08 5.23
C GLY A 105 16.04 11.53 5.25
N ALA A 106 16.29 10.55 6.11
CA ALA A 106 17.60 9.93 6.24
C ALA A 106 18.08 9.27 4.92
N PRO A 107 19.39 9.27 4.60
CA PRO A 107 19.94 8.68 3.38
C PRO A 107 19.66 7.17 3.24
N ARG A 108 19.53 6.47 4.37
CA ARG A 108 19.20 5.03 4.42
C ARG A 108 17.78 4.79 4.95
N SER A 109 16.85 5.71 4.65
CA SER A 109 15.47 5.61 5.10
C SER A 109 14.79 4.34 4.57
N GLN A 110 14.05 3.66 5.43
CA GLN A 110 13.26 2.49 5.04
C GLN A 110 12.12 2.85 4.07
N HIS A 111 11.70 4.11 3.99
CA HIS A 111 10.73 4.58 2.99
C HIS A 111 11.26 4.48 1.56
N LEU A 112 12.57 4.65 1.35
CA LEU A 112 13.23 4.47 0.05
C LEU A 112 13.14 3.02 -0.45
N GLN A 113 12.92 2.08 0.47
CA GLN A 113 12.84 0.65 0.19
C GLN A 113 11.41 0.12 0.22
N GLY A 114 10.40 0.99 0.37
CA GLY A 114 9.00 0.57 0.51
C GLY A 114 8.69 -0.16 1.83
N ASN A 115 9.66 -0.16 2.75
CA ASN A 115 9.67 -0.95 3.97
C ASN A 115 9.30 -0.13 5.22
N ALA A 116 8.76 1.08 5.04
CA ALA A 116 8.29 1.94 6.12
C ALA A 116 6.98 2.64 5.77
N VAL A 117 6.23 2.97 6.82
CA VAL A 117 5.00 3.75 6.75
C VAL A 117 4.99 4.80 7.86
N ASP A 118 4.55 5.99 7.50
CA ASP A 118 4.16 7.07 8.41
C ASP A 118 2.62 7.12 8.39
N LEU A 119 1.99 6.89 9.54
CA LEU A 119 0.53 6.83 9.62
C LEU A 119 -0.01 7.41 10.92
N GLN A 120 -1.32 7.60 10.95
CA GLN A 120 -2.10 8.00 12.12
C GLN A 120 -3.21 6.98 12.34
N VAL A 121 -3.59 6.77 13.60
CA VAL A 121 -4.73 5.92 13.94
C VAL A 121 -5.78 6.78 14.64
N GLN A 122 -7.01 6.77 14.13
CA GLN A 122 -8.04 7.70 14.58
C GLN A 122 -8.29 7.58 16.10
N GLY A 123 -8.14 8.72 16.78
CA GLY A 123 -8.35 8.84 18.23
C GLY A 123 -7.21 8.27 19.09
N LEU A 124 -6.05 7.98 18.51
CA LEU A 124 -4.85 7.57 19.24
C LEU A 124 -3.66 8.48 18.88
N SER A 125 -2.84 8.83 19.87
CA SER A 125 -1.54 9.44 19.62
C SER A 125 -0.55 8.42 19.07
N GLY A 126 0.52 8.89 18.41
CA GLY A 126 1.60 8.04 17.95
C GLY A 126 2.20 7.21 19.10
N ARG A 127 2.31 7.78 20.30
CA ARG A 127 2.77 7.08 21.51
C ARG A 127 1.79 5.97 21.95
N GLN A 128 0.48 6.19 21.90
CA GLN A 128 -0.50 5.15 22.21
C GLN A 128 -0.43 4.00 21.20
N VAL A 129 -0.29 4.30 19.90
CA VAL A 129 -0.12 3.27 18.87
C VAL A 129 1.19 2.51 19.10
N ALA A 130 2.29 3.22 19.35
CA ALA A 130 3.60 2.64 19.63
C ALA A 130 3.56 1.67 20.81
N ASN A 131 2.96 2.08 21.93
CA ASN A 131 2.80 1.21 23.11
C ASN A 131 2.00 -0.06 22.79
N SER A 132 1.00 0.02 21.90
CA SER A 132 0.21 -1.14 21.49
C SER A 132 0.99 -2.18 20.67
N VAL A 133 2.05 -1.77 19.97
CA VAL A 133 2.86 -2.64 19.10
C VAL A 133 4.26 -2.92 19.64
N MET A 134 4.70 -2.21 20.68
CA MET A 134 6.07 -2.23 21.21
C MET A 134 6.67 -3.63 21.40
N LEU A 135 5.86 -4.57 21.91
CA LEU A 135 6.31 -5.93 22.22
C LEU A 135 6.27 -6.88 21.02
N THR A 136 5.44 -6.58 20.02
CA THR A 136 5.14 -7.50 18.92
C THR A 136 5.68 -7.04 17.57
N TRP A 137 6.00 -5.76 17.40
CA TRP A 137 6.48 -5.22 16.13
C TRP A 137 7.92 -5.68 15.86
N PRO A 138 8.22 -6.22 14.67
CA PRO A 138 9.53 -6.82 14.39
C PRO A 138 10.63 -5.80 14.06
N GLY A 139 10.28 -4.58 13.65
CA GLY A 139 11.26 -3.60 13.16
C GLY A 139 11.25 -2.27 13.92
N GLY A 140 11.48 -1.17 13.20
CA GLY A 140 11.58 0.17 13.79
C GLY A 140 10.22 0.76 14.20
N ILE A 141 10.19 1.42 15.35
CA ILE A 141 9.06 2.22 15.84
C ILE A 141 9.53 3.63 16.15
N GLY A 142 8.93 4.63 15.51
CA GLY A 142 9.29 6.02 15.70
C GLY A 142 8.11 6.90 16.02
N ILE A 143 8.32 7.92 16.84
CA ILE A 143 7.38 9.01 17.01
C ILE A 143 8.05 10.36 16.73
N TYR A 144 7.27 11.30 16.21
CA TYR A 144 7.74 12.62 15.81
C TYR A 144 7.29 13.67 16.82
N GLY A 145 8.23 14.38 17.45
CA GLY A 145 7.90 15.39 18.48
C GLY A 145 7.02 16.54 17.96
N ASN A 146 7.18 16.91 16.69
CA ASN A 146 6.39 17.95 16.02
C ASN A 146 5.07 17.42 15.42
N MET A 147 4.86 16.11 15.36
CA MET A 147 3.67 15.47 14.80
C MET A 147 3.22 14.33 15.73
N PRO A 148 2.67 14.65 16.91
CA PRO A 148 2.45 13.69 18.00
C PRO A 148 1.44 12.58 17.68
N SER A 149 0.60 12.77 16.66
CA SER A 149 -0.36 11.77 16.18
C SER A 149 0.23 10.81 15.14
N VAL A 150 1.38 11.16 14.54
CA VAL A 150 2.04 10.37 13.50
C VAL A 150 3.00 9.39 14.13
N ILE A 151 2.91 8.13 13.72
CA ILE A 151 3.85 7.06 14.06
C ILE A 151 4.54 6.57 12.79
N HIS A 152 5.85 6.35 12.91
CA HIS A 152 6.66 5.63 11.93
C HIS A 152 6.73 4.15 12.31
N LEU A 153 6.47 3.27 11.36
CA LEU A 153 6.69 1.83 11.49
C LEU A 153 7.46 1.29 10.28
N ASP A 154 8.52 0.51 10.51
CA ASP A 154 9.27 -0.18 9.46
C ASP A 154 9.63 -1.62 9.81
N LEU A 155 10.00 -2.44 8.81
CA LEU A 155 10.53 -3.80 9.01
C LEU A 155 12.06 -3.88 8.88
N GLY A 156 12.77 -2.75 9.05
CA GLY A 156 14.23 -2.74 9.16
C GLY A 156 14.70 -3.23 10.54
N PRO A 157 15.97 -2.96 10.92
CA PRO A 157 16.51 -3.34 12.23
C PRO A 157 15.65 -2.81 13.39
N LYS A 158 15.43 -3.63 14.41
CA LYS A 158 14.66 -3.24 15.60
C LYS A 158 15.30 -2.04 16.29
N ARG A 159 14.54 -0.95 16.41
CA ARG A 159 14.96 0.31 17.02
C ARG A 159 13.77 1.16 17.40
N THR A 160 13.94 2.01 18.40
CA THR A 160 12.91 2.94 18.87
C THR A 160 13.48 4.35 18.98
N TRP A 161 12.68 5.38 18.69
CA TRP A 161 13.08 6.78 18.87
C TRP A 161 11.88 7.70 19.14
N GLY A 162 12.17 8.85 19.74
CA GLY A 162 11.18 9.89 20.06
C GLY A 162 10.35 9.64 21.32
N PHE A 163 10.59 8.54 22.03
CA PHE A 163 9.94 8.20 23.30
C PHE A 163 10.34 9.15 24.43
#